data_AF-A0A7S6LX91-F1
#
_entry.id   AF-A0A7S6LX91-F1
#
_cell.length_a   1.000
_cell.length_b   1.000
_cell.length_c   1.000
_cell.angle_alpha   90.00
_cell.angle_beta   90.00
_cell.angle_gamma   90.00
#
_symmetry.space_group_name_H-M   'P 1'
#
loop_
_entity.id
_entity.type
_entity.pdbx_description
1 polymer ?
#
loop_
_entity_poly.entity_id
_entity_poly.type
_entity_poly.pdbx_seq_one_letter_code
_entity_poly.pdbx_strand_id
1 'polypeptide(L)'
;MSNALINYEILLKQFLDDAISIEEFQAAYCERFKNEGRLDEPLFKLLDELFGDVDSFTTDQKLLKHFPGHNSYEPGKSILTSDPTKLAKQAGTGQQVGKIPVGTPGSKERVNFGENIGTYIDKAGNASPTTNGMIHYSKDGIHIVPARP
;
A
#
# COMPACT_ATOMS: atom_id res chain seq x y z
N MET A 1 24.36 -33.68 -0.52
CA MET A 1 23.67 -32.37 -0.36
C MET A 1 24.69 -31.29 -0.67
N SER A 2 24.34 -30.27 -1.45
CA SER A 2 25.26 -29.17 -1.76
C SER A 2 25.53 -28.37 -0.47
N ASN A 3 26.75 -27.85 -0.32
CA ASN A 3 27.09 -26.97 0.82
C ASN A 3 26.17 -25.74 0.88
N ALA A 4 25.70 -25.25 -0.29
CA ALA A 4 24.73 -24.18 -0.38
C ALA A 4 23.40 -24.55 0.31
N LEU A 5 22.80 -25.69 -0.02
CA LEU A 5 21.52 -26.14 0.57
C LEU A 5 21.60 -26.20 2.11
N ILE A 6 22.67 -26.80 2.65
CA ILE A 6 22.87 -26.91 4.10
C ILE A 6 22.96 -25.51 4.75
N ASN A 7 23.66 -24.57 4.11
CA ASN A 7 23.81 -23.23 4.64
C ASN A 7 22.50 -22.43 4.63
N TYR A 8 21.68 -22.57 3.58
CA TYR A 8 20.36 -21.93 3.52
C TYR A 8 19.39 -22.57 4.52
N GLU A 9 19.45 -23.89 4.71
CA GLU A 9 18.65 -24.60 5.71
C GLU A 9 18.99 -24.15 7.14
N ILE A 10 20.29 -24.00 7.46
CA ILE A 10 20.73 -23.47 8.75
C ILE A 10 20.22 -22.04 8.96
N LEU A 11 20.37 -21.17 7.96
CA LEU A 11 19.93 -19.78 8.06
C LEU A 11 18.41 -19.68 8.25
N LEU A 12 17.64 -20.46 7.51
CA LEU A 12 16.19 -20.55 7.67
C LEU A 12 15.82 -21.07 9.05
N LYS A 13 16.51 -22.10 9.55
CA LYS A 13 16.24 -22.65 10.88
C LYS A 13 16.55 -21.65 11.98
N GLN A 14 17.66 -20.92 11.88
CA GLN A 14 18.00 -19.85 12.83
C GLN A 14 16.90 -18.78 12.89
N PHE A 15 16.33 -18.42 11.73
CA PHE A 15 15.23 -17.49 11.68
C PHE A 15 13.94 -18.06 12.27
N LEU A 16 13.57 -19.30 11.90
CA LEU A 16 12.35 -19.97 12.40
C LEU A 16 12.39 -20.30 13.90
N ASP A 17 13.58 -20.49 14.46
CA ASP A 17 13.80 -20.73 15.89
C ASP A 17 13.93 -19.41 16.69
N ASP A 18 13.61 -18.25 16.08
CA ASP A 18 13.75 -16.89 16.64
C ASP A 18 15.18 -16.57 17.13
N ALA A 19 16.19 -17.27 16.62
CA ALA A 19 17.59 -17.10 17.01
C ALA A 19 18.26 -15.89 16.31
N ILE A 20 17.68 -15.42 15.20
CA ILE A 20 18.06 -14.20 14.47
C ILE A 20 16.81 -13.39 14.11
N SER A 21 16.94 -12.08 14.03
CA SER A 21 15.83 -11.20 13.64
C SER A 21 15.51 -11.31 12.14
N ILE A 22 14.36 -10.79 11.72
CA ILE A 22 14.01 -10.73 10.29
C ILE A 22 14.99 -9.85 9.49
N GLU A 23 15.47 -8.76 10.08
CA GLU A 23 16.47 -7.89 9.44
C GLU A 23 17.82 -8.60 9.27
N GLU A 24 18.24 -9.36 10.30
CA GLU A 24 19.46 -10.17 10.25
C GLU A 24 19.34 -11.29 9.22
N PHE A 25 18.18 -11.95 9.16
CA PHE A 25 17.88 -12.97 8.15
C PHE A 25 17.91 -12.38 6.74
N GLN A 26 17.22 -11.26 6.49
CA GLN A 26 17.19 -10.59 5.19
C GLN A 26 18.60 -10.23 4.72
N ALA A 27 19.40 -9.59 5.58
CA ALA A 27 20.76 -9.18 5.24
C ALA A 27 21.63 -10.40 4.89
N ALA A 28 21.61 -11.43 5.74
CA ALA A 28 22.41 -12.63 5.54
C ALA A 28 21.97 -13.43 4.30
N TYR A 29 20.66 -13.52 4.04
CA TYR A 29 20.12 -14.22 2.87
C TYR A 29 20.53 -13.50 1.58
N CYS A 30 20.31 -12.19 1.50
CA CYS A 30 20.62 -11.39 0.31
C CYS A 30 22.12 -11.34 0.01
N GLU A 31 22.96 -11.18 1.04
CA GLU A 31 24.42 -11.23 0.88
C GLU A 31 24.87 -12.59 0.37
N ARG A 32 24.35 -13.68 0.95
CA ARG A 32 24.69 -15.04 0.50
C ARG A 32 24.26 -15.28 -0.93
N PHE A 33 23.01 -14.97 -1.28
CA PHE A 33 22.47 -15.21 -2.62
C PHE A 33 23.24 -14.45 -3.71
N LYS A 34 23.66 -13.21 -3.45
CA LYS A 34 24.48 -12.41 -4.39
C LYS A 34 25.89 -12.96 -4.61
N ASN A 35 26.43 -13.64 -3.61
CA ASN A 35 27.79 -14.20 -3.64
C ASN A 35 27.82 -15.71 -3.90
N GLU A 36 26.66 -16.34 -4.06
CA GLU A 36 26.56 -17.78 -4.24
C GLU A 36 27.09 -18.17 -5.60
N GLY A 37 27.79 -19.31 -5.64
CA GLY A 37 28.31 -19.87 -6.87
C GLY A 37 27.19 -20.42 -7.77
N ARG A 38 27.58 -21.20 -8.78
CA ARG A 38 26.62 -21.90 -9.62
C ARG A 38 25.79 -22.90 -8.79
N LEU A 39 24.51 -22.60 -8.64
CA LEU A 39 23.51 -23.49 -8.07
C LEU A 39 22.94 -24.44 -9.13
N ASP A 40 22.42 -25.59 -8.71
CA ASP A 40 21.58 -26.41 -9.57
C ASP A 40 20.25 -25.69 -9.85
N GLU A 41 19.67 -25.90 -11.02
CA GLU A 41 18.49 -25.15 -11.47
C GLU A 41 17.27 -25.29 -10.55
N PRO A 42 16.93 -26.48 -10.01
CA PRO A 42 15.85 -26.60 -9.04
C PRO A 42 16.10 -25.80 -7.75
N LEU A 43 17.30 -25.89 -7.20
CA LEU A 43 17.67 -25.14 -5.99
C LEU A 43 17.70 -23.63 -6.26
N PHE A 44 18.22 -23.21 -7.42
CA PHE A 44 18.22 -21.81 -7.82
C PHE A 44 16.80 -21.25 -7.88
N LYS A 45 15.87 -21.91 -8.57
CA LYS A 45 14.48 -21.44 -8.69
C LYS A 45 13.80 -21.30 -7.34
N LEU A 46 14.01 -22.26 -6.44
CA LEU A 46 13.46 -22.20 -5.09
C LEU A 46 14.00 -21.00 -4.30
N LEU A 47 15.32 -20.78 -4.37
CA LEU A 47 15.97 -19.66 -3.68
C LEU A 47 15.66 -18.30 -4.32
N ASP A 48 15.46 -18.25 -5.63
CA ASP A 48 15.08 -17.05 -6.38
C ASP A 48 13.65 -16.60 -6.05
N GLU A 49 12.72 -17.56 -5.95
CA GLU A 49 11.34 -17.30 -5.49
C GLU A 49 11.35 -16.72 -4.07
N LEU A 50 12.07 -17.37 -3.14
CA LEU A 50 12.22 -16.87 -1.77
C LEU A 50 12.96 -15.53 -1.74
N PHE A 51 13.92 -15.30 -2.62
CA PHE A 51 14.61 -14.01 -2.71
C PHE A 51 13.63 -12.88 -3.03
N GLY A 52 12.66 -13.12 -3.92
CA GLY A 52 11.61 -12.16 -4.21
C GLY A 52 10.82 -11.75 -2.96
N ASP A 53 10.42 -12.73 -2.14
CA ASP A 53 9.69 -12.46 -0.90
C ASP A 53 10.56 -11.75 0.15
N VAL A 54 11.82 -12.18 0.29
CA VAL A 54 12.78 -11.63 1.26
C VAL A 54 13.17 -10.20 0.89
N ASP A 55 13.42 -9.90 -0.39
CA ASP A 55 13.78 -8.55 -0.87
C ASP A 55 12.57 -7.60 -0.83
N SER A 56 11.37 -8.13 -1.09
CA SER A 56 10.13 -7.37 -1.01
C SER A 56 9.64 -7.15 0.43
N PHE A 57 10.12 -7.93 1.40
CA PHE A 57 9.69 -7.80 2.78
C PHE A 57 10.18 -6.47 3.37
N THR A 58 9.26 -5.73 3.96
CA THR A 58 9.55 -4.46 4.63
C THR A 58 8.69 -4.33 5.88
N THR A 59 9.31 -3.90 6.97
CA THR A 59 8.59 -3.52 8.20
C THR A 59 8.01 -2.11 8.10
N ASP A 60 8.29 -1.37 7.02
CA ASP A 60 7.71 -0.06 6.78
C ASP A 60 6.24 -0.19 6.34
N GLN A 61 5.36 0.11 7.29
CA GLN A 61 3.91 0.14 7.10
C GLN A 61 3.45 1.09 5.97
N LYS A 62 4.28 2.04 5.51
CA LYS A 62 3.99 2.87 4.33
C LYS A 62 4.24 2.13 3.02
N LEU A 63 5.24 1.25 2.96
CA LEU A 63 5.62 0.50 1.75
C LEU A 63 4.75 -0.76 1.55
N LEU A 64 4.21 -1.33 2.63
CA LEU A 64 3.24 -2.44 2.61
C LEU A 64 1.88 -2.09 1.95
N LYS A 65 1.67 -0.83 1.54
CA LYS A 65 0.40 -0.33 0.97
C LYS A 65 0.20 -0.64 -0.52
N HIS A 66 1.16 -1.26 -1.20
CA HIS A 66 1.18 -1.43 -2.65
C HIS A 66 1.05 -2.87 -3.19
N PHE A 67 0.88 -3.89 -2.33
CA PHE A 67 0.72 -5.29 -2.78
C PHE A 67 -0.75 -5.73 -2.89
N PRO A 68 -1.18 -6.32 -4.03
CA PRO A 68 -2.54 -6.86 -4.18
C PRO A 68 -2.71 -8.12 -3.32
N GLY A 69 -3.59 -8.09 -2.31
CA GLY A 69 -3.90 -9.24 -1.45
C GLY A 69 -4.01 -8.94 0.04
N HIS A 70 -3.53 -7.80 0.51
CA HIS A 70 -3.69 -7.37 1.91
C HIS A 70 -4.76 -6.28 2.02
N ASN A 71 -5.87 -6.60 2.69
CA ASN A 71 -6.96 -5.67 3.02
C ASN A 71 -6.45 -4.52 3.89
N SER A 72 -6.02 -3.41 3.28
CA SER A 72 -5.80 -2.13 3.97
C SER A 72 -7.09 -1.32 4.06
N TYR A 73 -8.14 -1.94 4.63
CA TYR A 73 -9.16 -1.17 5.32
C TYR A 73 -8.52 -0.63 6.60
N GLU A 74 -8.17 0.66 6.61
CA GLU A 74 -7.90 1.34 7.87
C GLU A 74 -9.26 1.61 8.55
N PRO A 75 -9.56 1.02 9.72
CA PRO A 75 -10.77 1.34 10.46
C PRO A 75 -10.83 2.84 10.72
N GLY A 76 -11.89 3.51 10.26
CA GLY A 76 -12.04 4.95 10.41
C GLY A 76 -11.83 5.79 9.14
N LYS A 77 -11.40 5.21 8.02
CA LYS A 77 -11.28 5.94 6.74
C LYS A 77 -12.48 5.72 5.82
N SER A 78 -12.97 6.82 5.23
CA SER A 78 -14.01 6.78 4.20
C SER A 78 -13.61 5.88 3.02
N ILE A 79 -14.54 5.06 2.55
CA ILE A 79 -14.32 4.10 1.45
C ILE A 79 -14.93 4.68 0.18
N LEU A 80 -14.11 4.94 -0.84
CA LEU A 80 -14.59 5.31 -2.17
C LEU A 80 -14.89 4.05 -2.98
N THR A 81 -16.13 3.87 -3.44
CA THR A 81 -16.55 2.69 -4.22
C THR A 81 -16.79 3.02 -5.69
N SER A 82 -16.98 4.29 -6.03
CA SER A 82 -17.21 4.74 -7.41
C SER A 82 -15.91 5.03 -8.16
N ASP A 83 -16.00 5.01 -9.49
CA ASP A 83 -14.88 5.24 -10.40
C ASP A 83 -14.27 6.65 -10.23
N PRO A 84 -13.04 6.78 -9.72
CA PRO A 84 -12.40 8.07 -9.49
C PRO A 84 -12.24 8.91 -10.76
N THR A 85 -12.03 8.28 -11.92
CA THR A 85 -11.84 8.98 -13.20
C THR A 85 -13.13 9.63 -13.69
N LYS A 86 -14.30 9.04 -13.38
CA LYS A 86 -15.60 9.66 -13.65
C LYS A 86 -15.86 10.84 -12.72
N LEU A 87 -15.61 10.67 -11.43
CA LEU A 87 -15.79 11.72 -10.43
C LEU A 87 -14.87 12.91 -10.69
N ALA A 88 -13.64 12.67 -11.13
CA ALA A 88 -12.67 13.70 -11.50
C ALA A 88 -13.18 14.70 -12.55
N LYS A 89 -14.15 14.30 -13.40
CA LYS A 89 -14.74 15.18 -14.42
C LYS A 89 -15.59 16.30 -13.82
N GLN A 90 -16.05 16.16 -12.57
CA GLN A 90 -16.79 17.20 -11.86
C GLN A 90 -15.88 18.12 -11.03
N ALA A 91 -14.55 17.97 -11.15
CA ALA A 91 -13.62 18.87 -10.48
C ALA A 91 -13.82 20.33 -10.95
N GLY A 92 -13.79 21.28 -10.02
CA GLY A 92 -14.03 22.70 -10.24
C GLY A 92 -15.49 23.12 -10.20
N THR A 93 -16.42 22.18 -9.99
CA THR A 93 -17.87 22.48 -9.90
C THR A 93 -18.36 22.60 -8.45
N GLY A 94 -17.49 22.25 -7.49
CA GLY A 94 -17.84 22.16 -6.08
C GLY A 94 -17.81 23.50 -5.35
N GLN A 95 -18.19 23.44 -4.08
CA GLN A 95 -18.01 24.54 -3.15
C GLN A 95 -16.55 24.60 -2.71
N GLN A 96 -15.90 25.75 -2.88
CA GLN A 96 -14.54 25.97 -2.36
C GLN A 96 -14.48 25.73 -0.84
N VAL A 97 -13.45 25.00 -0.41
CA VAL A 97 -13.15 24.77 1.00
C VAL A 97 -11.79 25.36 1.32
N GLY A 98 -11.80 26.41 2.14
CA GLY A 98 -10.60 27.14 2.53
C GLY A 98 -10.34 28.39 1.67
N LYS A 99 -9.14 28.94 1.80
CA LYS A 99 -8.76 30.24 1.21
C LYS A 99 -8.03 30.13 -0.13
N ILE A 100 -7.49 28.95 -0.43
CA ILE A 100 -6.72 28.70 -1.65
C ILE A 100 -7.72 28.44 -2.79
N PRO A 101 -7.63 29.15 -3.94
CA PRO A 101 -8.56 28.98 -5.05
C PRO A 101 -8.59 27.54 -5.58
N VAL A 102 -9.80 27.01 -5.81
CA VAL A 102 -10.02 25.67 -6.37
C VAL A 102 -9.24 25.49 -7.68
N GLY A 103 -8.66 24.31 -7.87
CA GLY A 103 -7.83 24.00 -9.04
C GLY A 103 -6.33 24.28 -8.85
N THR A 104 -5.95 24.99 -7.78
CA THR A 104 -4.53 25.21 -7.47
C THR A 104 -4.00 24.15 -6.49
N PRO A 105 -2.72 23.75 -6.56
CA PRO A 105 -2.14 22.80 -5.62
C PRO A 105 -2.32 23.25 -4.16
N GLY A 106 -2.86 22.36 -3.33
CA GLY A 106 -3.22 22.62 -1.93
C GLY A 106 -4.65 23.10 -1.71
N SER A 107 -5.40 23.43 -2.77
CA SER A 107 -6.82 23.78 -2.68
C SER A 107 -7.70 22.56 -2.45
N LYS A 108 -8.94 22.82 -1.99
CA LYS A 108 -9.95 21.80 -1.77
C LYS A 108 -11.32 22.30 -2.21
N GLU A 109 -12.17 21.39 -2.64
CA GLU A 109 -13.58 21.66 -2.88
C GLU A 109 -14.45 20.50 -2.40
N ARG A 110 -15.70 20.80 -2.05
CA ARG A 110 -16.74 19.82 -1.75
C ARG A 110 -17.72 19.72 -2.92
N VAL A 111 -17.85 18.55 -3.49
CA VAL A 111 -18.73 18.25 -4.63
C VAL A 111 -19.82 17.28 -4.18
N ASN A 112 -21.06 17.52 -4.58
CA ASN A 112 -22.12 16.52 -4.52
C ASN A 112 -22.23 15.88 -5.91
N PHE A 113 -21.90 14.59 -6.00
CA PHE A 113 -21.83 13.89 -7.28
C PHE A 113 -23.19 13.42 -7.80
N GLY A 114 -24.26 13.60 -7.01
CA GLY A 114 -25.63 13.21 -7.39
C GLY A 114 -25.91 11.70 -7.30
N GLU A 115 -24.88 10.89 -7.13
CA GLU A 115 -24.95 9.44 -6.92
C GLU A 115 -24.11 9.03 -5.71
N ASN A 116 -24.39 7.86 -5.15
CA ASN A 116 -23.58 7.33 -4.05
C ASN A 116 -22.15 7.07 -4.54
N ILE A 117 -21.17 7.72 -3.91
CA ILE A 117 -19.75 7.59 -4.28
C ILE A 117 -18.99 6.65 -3.34
N GLY A 118 -19.60 6.27 -2.23
CA GLY A 118 -19.00 5.43 -1.20
C GLY A 118 -19.52 5.72 0.19
N THR A 119 -18.71 5.34 1.18
CA THR A 119 -19.05 5.40 2.59
C THR A 119 -18.20 6.45 3.29
N TYR A 120 -18.86 7.40 3.95
CA TYR A 120 -18.24 8.31 4.90
C TYR A 120 -18.13 7.63 6.27
N ILE A 121 -16.93 7.67 6.87
CA ILE A 121 -16.71 7.23 8.25
C ILE A 121 -16.47 8.46 9.12
N ASP A 122 -17.25 8.62 10.19
CA ASP A 122 -17.08 9.73 11.14
C ASP A 122 -15.96 9.46 12.17
N LYS A 123 -15.67 10.45 13.04
CA LYS A 123 -14.63 10.32 14.08
C LYS A 123 -14.92 9.23 15.13
N ALA A 124 -16.19 8.82 15.26
CA ALA A 124 -16.61 7.76 16.17
C ALA A 124 -16.61 6.38 15.47
N GLY A 125 -16.27 6.32 14.17
CA GLY A 125 -16.25 5.10 13.38
C GLY A 125 -17.59 4.75 12.74
N ASN A 126 -18.61 5.60 12.82
CA ASN A 126 -19.91 5.32 12.22
C ASN A 126 -19.85 5.47 10.70
N ALA A 127 -20.33 4.44 10.01
CA ALA A 127 -20.39 4.39 8.57
C ALA A 127 -21.73 4.92 8.03
N SER A 128 -21.67 5.80 7.04
CA SER A 128 -22.86 6.30 6.34
C SER A 128 -22.59 6.45 4.85
N PRO A 129 -23.50 5.98 3.97
CA PRO A 129 -23.36 6.21 2.52
C PRO A 129 -23.40 7.71 2.22
N THR A 130 -22.65 8.15 1.21
CA THR A 130 -22.58 9.57 0.87
C THR A 130 -22.50 9.79 -0.64
N THR A 131 -23.14 10.86 -1.10
CA THR A 131 -22.99 11.40 -2.46
C THR A 131 -22.00 12.57 -2.50
N ASN A 132 -21.54 13.03 -1.34
CA ASN A 132 -20.62 14.14 -1.21
C ASN A 132 -19.19 13.63 -1.15
N GLY A 133 -18.28 14.27 -1.87
CA GLY A 133 -16.84 14.07 -1.72
C GLY A 133 -16.06 15.36 -1.62
N MET A 134 -14.88 15.25 -1.01
CA MET A 134 -13.88 16.30 -0.96
C MET A 134 -12.82 16.02 -2.00
N ILE A 135 -12.62 16.94 -2.94
CA ILE A 135 -11.52 16.87 -3.90
C ILE A 135 -10.35 17.69 -3.33
N HIS A 136 -9.21 17.03 -3.20
CA HIS A 136 -7.93 17.62 -2.80
C HIS A 136 -7.05 17.80 -4.03
N TYR A 137 -6.60 19.01 -4.31
CA TYR A 137 -5.68 19.28 -5.40
C TYR A 137 -4.24 19.21 -4.90
N SER A 138 -3.37 18.51 -5.63
CA SER A 138 -1.93 18.47 -5.42
C SER A 138 -1.20 18.91 -6.70
N LYS A 139 0.14 18.92 -6.68
CA LYS A 139 0.93 19.16 -7.89
C LYS A 139 0.82 18.01 -8.89
N ASP A 140 0.54 16.81 -8.39
CA ASP A 140 0.57 15.55 -9.15
C ASP A 140 -0.82 15.09 -9.60
N GLY A 141 -1.88 15.84 -9.25
CA GLY A 141 -3.26 15.54 -9.65
C GLY A 141 -4.27 15.87 -8.56
N ILE A 142 -5.32 15.06 -8.48
CA ILE A 142 -6.40 15.22 -7.49
C ILE A 142 -6.65 13.94 -6.71
N HIS A 143 -7.11 14.08 -5.47
CA HIS A 143 -7.53 12.97 -4.62
C HIS A 143 -8.95 13.21 -4.08
N ILE A 144 -9.85 12.25 -4.32
CA ILE A 144 -11.27 12.35 -3.96
C ILE A 144 -11.53 11.47 -2.74
N VAL A 145 -12.14 12.05 -1.70
CA VAL A 145 -12.47 11.36 -0.45
C VAL A 145 -13.96 11.51 -0.16
N PRO A 146 -14.70 10.42 0.14
CA PRO A 146 -16.09 10.56 0.58
C PRO A 146 -16.20 11.43 1.83
N ALA A 147 -17.09 12.41 1.78
CA ALA A 147 -17.27 13.44 2.79
C ALA A 147 -18.62 13.28 3.48
N ARG A 148 -18.77 13.95 4.63
CA ARG A 148 -20.00 13.96 5.40
C ARG A 148 -21.21 14.28 4.49
N PRO A 149 -22.35 13.59 4.62
CA PRO A 149 -23.61 13.96 3.97
C PRO A 149 -24.04 15.39 4.29
#